data_AF-A0A248TN39-F1
#
_entry.id   AF-A0A248TN39-F1
#
_cell.length_a   1.000
_cell.length_b   1.000
_cell.length_c   1.000
_cell.angle_alpha   90.00
_cell.angle_beta   90.00
_cell.angle_gamma   90.00
#
_symmetry.space_group_name_H-M   'P 1'
#
loop_
_entity.id
_entity.type
_entity.pdbx_description
1 polymer ?
#
loop_
_entity_poly.entity_id
_entity_poly.type
_entity_poly.pdbx_seq_one_letter_code
_entity_poly.pdbx_strand_id
1 'polypeptide(L)' 'MTLKEIENQLAELKMDYMRLQDDIEKLESFGRSVEKQELRMKEIEEELQRLNRLKAELEK' A
#
# COMPACT_ATOMS: atom_id res chain seq x y z
N MET A 1 -18.60 0.34 -5.85
CA MET A 1 -17.34 1.04 -6.15
C MET A 1 -17.25 1.22 -7.65
N THR A 2 -16.95 2.42 -8.12
CA THR A 2 -16.73 2.73 -9.54
C THR A 2 -15.26 2.53 -9.90
N LEU A 3 -14.96 2.32 -11.18
CA LEU A 3 -13.57 2.18 -11.67
C LEU A 3 -12.68 3.34 -11.19
N LYS A 4 -13.21 4.58 -11.28
CA LYS A 4 -12.51 5.79 -10.83
C LYS A 4 -12.24 5.82 -9.33
N GLU A 5 -13.18 5.34 -8.51
CA GLU A 5 -12.96 5.22 -7.05
C GLU A 5 -11.83 4.21 -6.76
N ILE A 6 -11.77 3.10 -7.50
CA ILE A 6 -10.70 2.10 -7.35
C ILE A 6 -9.34 2.71 -7.70
N GLU A 7 -9.27 3.43 -8.82
CA GLU A 7 -8.03 4.07 -9.27
C GLU A 7 -7.52 5.11 -8.29
N ASN A 8 -8.43 5.91 -7.72
CA ASN A 8 -8.10 6.87 -6.68
C ASN A 8 -7.55 6.16 -5.42
N GLN A 9 -8.23 5.13 -4.93
CA GLN A 9 -7.77 4.35 -3.77
C GLN A 9 -6.43 3.66 -4.01
N LEU A 10 -6.22 3.11 -5.22
CA LEU A 10 -4.93 2.53 -5.61
C LEU A 10 -3.82 3.59 -5.62
N ALA A 11 -4.10 4.81 -6.09
CA ALA A 11 -3.12 5.89 -6.08
C ALA A 11 -2.75 6.32 -4.66
N GLU A 12 -3.75 6.48 -3.79
CA GLU A 12 -3.56 6.81 -2.37
C GLU A 12 -2.74 5.74 -1.64
N LEU A 13 -3.11 4.47 -1.77
CA LEU A 13 -2.39 3.36 -1.13
C LEU A 13 -0.95 3.22 -1.63
N LYS A 14 -0.69 3.48 -2.92
CA LYS A 14 0.69 3.51 -3.45
C LYS A 14 1.50 4.65 -2.83
N MET A 15 0.91 5.82 -2.63
CA MET A 15 1.58 6.93 -1.94
C MET A 15 1.81 6.63 -0.46
N ASP A 16 0.87 5.94 0.21
CA ASP A 16 1.06 5.47 1.59
C ASP A 16 2.18 4.43 1.69
N TYR A 17 2.22 3.48 0.73
CA TYR A 17 3.27 2.46 0.65
C TYR A 17 4.66 3.08 0.53
N MET A 18 4.84 4.03 -0.40
CA MET A 18 6.12 4.72 -0.59
C MET A 18 6.56 5.47 0.67
N ARG A 19 5.66 6.22 1.31
CA ARG A 19 5.97 6.92 2.56
C ARG A 19 6.36 5.97 3.69
N LEU A 20 5.68 4.82 3.78
CA LEU A 20 5.99 3.81 4.78
C LEU A 20 7.35 3.18 4.55
N GLN A 21 7.75 2.96 3.29
CA GLN A 21 9.10 2.50 2.95
C GLN A 21 10.17 3.52 3.37
N ASP A 22 9.97 4.81 3.05
CA ASP A 22 10.89 5.87 3.50
C ASP A 22 11.04 5.90 5.03
N ASP A 23 9.93 5.69 5.75
CA ASP A 23 9.93 5.60 7.22
C ASP A 23 10.68 4.36 7.73
N ILE A 24 10.56 3.22 7.05
CA ILE A 24 11.31 1.98 7.37
C ILE A 24 12.81 2.23 7.20
N GLU A 25 13.24 2.71 6.04
CA GLU A 25 14.65 2.98 5.76
C GLU A 25 15.25 3.94 6.80
N LYS A 26 14.49 4.96 7.17
CA LYS A 26 14.88 5.91 8.22
C LYS A 26 15.00 5.23 9.59
N LEU A 27 14.05 4.38 9.99
CA LEU A 27 14.12 3.65 11.25
C LEU A 27 15.30 2.69 11.30
N GLU A 28 15.55 1.95 10.22
CA GLU A 28 16.72 1.07 10.08
C GLU A 28 18.03 1.85 10.20
N SER A 29 18.11 3.04 9.60
CA SER A 29 19.29 3.91 9.71
C SER A 29 19.62 4.33 11.15
N PHE A 30 18.61 4.36 12.03
CA PHE A 30 18.75 4.65 13.46
C PHE A 30 18.88 3.38 14.32
N GLY A 31 18.97 2.19 13.70
CA GLY A 31 19.01 0.90 14.39
C GLY A 31 17.74 0.59 15.18
N ARG A 32 16.59 1.15 14.77
CA ARG A 32 15.30 0.93 15.41
C ARG A 32 14.56 -0.24 14.76
N SER A 33 13.73 -0.93 15.54
CA SER A 33 12.86 -1.98 15.01
C SER A 33 11.82 -1.41 14.04
N VAL A 34 11.58 -2.18 12.96
CA VAL A 34 10.64 -1.86 11.87
C VAL A 34 9.48 -2.85 11.76
N GLU A 35 9.38 -3.83 12.65
CA GLU A 35 8.39 -4.92 12.55
C GLU A 35 6.94 -4.41 12.41
N LYS A 36 6.61 -3.30 13.09
CA LYS A 36 5.28 -2.68 13.00
C LYS A 36 5.02 -2.06 11.63
N GLN A 37 6.03 -1.42 11.06
CA GLN A 37 5.97 -0.82 9.74
C GLN A 37 5.90 -1.89 8.67
N GLU A 38 6.66 -2.98 8.80
CA GLU A 38 6.59 -4.13 7.89
C GLU A 38 5.21 -4.81 7.93
N LEU A 39 4.61 -4.97 9.11
CA LEU A 39 3.25 -5.50 9.22
C LEU A 39 2.25 -4.62 8.46
N ARG A 40 2.32 -3.30 8.68
CA ARG A 40 1.48 -2.34 7.97
C ARG A 40 1.75 -2.32 6.46
N MET A 41 2.98 -2.55 6.05
CA MET A 41 3.35 -2.63 4.63
C MET A 41 2.67 -3.83 3.96
N LYS A 42 2.63 -4.98 4.64
CA LYS A 42 1.89 -6.16 4.17
C LYS A 42 0.40 -5.91 4.05
N GLU A 43 -0.21 -5.22 5.02
CA GLU A 43 -1.64 -4.85 4.95
C GLU A 43 -1.94 -3.97 3.72
N ILE A 44 -1.05 -3.01 3.40
CA ILE A 44 -1.18 -2.18 2.20
C ILE A 44 -1.05 -3.04 0.93
N GLU A 45 -0.11 -3.99 0.90
CA GLU A 45 0.08 -4.89 -0.25
C GLU A 45 -1.15 -5.78 -0.50
N GLU A 46 -1.73 -6.34 0.55
CA GLU A 46 -2.95 -7.15 0.46
C GLU A 46 -4.12 -6.34 -0.09
N GLU A 47 -4.27 -5.09 0.36
CA GLU A 47 -5.33 -4.20 -0.10
C GLU A 47 -5.10 -3.76 -1.56
N LEU A 48 -3.87 -3.42 -1.94
CA LEU A 48 -3.52 -3.14 -3.34
C LEU A 48 -3.85 -4.33 -4.25
N GLN A 49 -3.56 -5.55 -3.83
CA GLN A 49 -3.92 -6.74 -4.59
C GLN A 49 -5.44 -6.91 -4.71
N ARG A 50 -6.18 -6.68 -3.62
CA ARG A 50 -7.65 -6.75 -3.61
C ARG A 50 -8.26 -5.75 -4.60
N LEU A 51 -7.79 -4.50 -4.57
CA LEU A 51 -8.26 -3.43 -5.46
C LEU A 51 -7.93 -3.71 -6.93
N ASN A 52 -6.74 -4.22 -7.24
CA ASN A 52 -6.39 -4.61 -8.60
C ASN A 52 -7.25 -5.76 -9.14
N ARG A 53 -7.60 -6.74 -8.30
CA ARG A 53 -8.55 -7.80 -8.69
C ARG A 53 -9.93 -7.21 -9.01
N LEU A 54 -10.45 -6.35 -8.15
CA LEU A 54 -11.75 -5.70 -8.36
C LEU A 54 -11.74 -4.79 -9.60
N LYS A 55 -10.62 -4.08 -9.85
CA LYS A 55 -10.41 -3.30 -11.07
C LYS A 55 -10.54 -4.19 -12.31
N ALA A 56 -9.79 -5.29 -12.36
CA ALA A 56 -9.80 -6.22 -13.47
C ALA A 56 -11.17 -6.90 -13.69
N GLU A 57 -11.97 -7.08 -12.64
CA GLU A 57 -13.34 -7.58 -12.75
C GLU A 57 -14.30 -6.56 -13.37
N LEU A 58 -14.12 -5.26 -13.10
CA LEU A 58 -14.93 -4.18 -13.66
C LEU A 58 -14.55 -3.78 -15.09
N GLU A 59 -13.32 -4.09 -15.51
CA GLU A 59 -12.82 -3.83 -16.87
C GLU A 59 -13.17 -4.94 -17.88
N LYS A 60 -13.75 -6.05 -17.41
CA LYS A 60 -14.25 -7.16 -18.25
C LYS A 60 -15.64 -6.89 -18.78
#